data_AF-A0A931J1B5-F1
#
_entry.id   AF-A0A931J1B5-F1
#
_cell.length_a   1.000
_cell.length_b   1.000
_cell.length_c   1.000
_cell.angle_alpha   90.00
_cell.angle_beta   90.00
_cell.angle_gamma   90.00
#
_symmetry.space_group_name_H-M   'P 1'
#
loop_
_entity.id
_entity.type
_entity.pdbx_description
1 polymer ?
#
loop_
_entity_poly.entity_id
_entity_poly.type
_entity_poly.pdbx_seq_one_letter_code
_entity_poly.pdbx_strand_id
1 'polypeptide(L)'
;MSLRAWLRAPGSLSARLARHGRFEVQLLRQATAKLRAPERQQLGRPRRGCTLVREVVLRVNGEPLVWARSSLHKSTLAGPWQALKGLGRRPLAELLYQDRRVQRSTLQPKRLSPCGPTRRHMQQQWLQATGTPAPAGMQWARHSVFKRKGALLRILELFHPDVAALAPYPGTRRPTLKTLACAPTGRLHHPQWGPARAPR
;
A
#
# COMPACT_ATOMS: atom_id res chain seq x y z
N MET A 1 13.13 6.84 11.00
CA MET A 1 12.80 7.39 9.65
C MET A 1 11.41 8.02 9.73
N SER A 2 10.80 8.53 8.64
CA SER A 2 9.46 9.13 8.73
C SER A 2 8.39 8.21 8.14
N LEU A 3 7.19 8.29 8.70
CA LEU A 3 5.98 7.62 8.19
C LEU A 3 5.72 7.91 6.70
N ARG A 4 6.12 9.10 6.24
CA ARG A 4 6.06 9.53 4.83
C ARG A 4 6.81 8.58 3.89
N ALA A 5 7.94 8.03 4.32
CA ALA A 5 8.71 7.08 3.53
C ALA A 5 7.92 5.78 3.31
N TRP A 6 7.29 5.24 4.37
CA TRP A 6 6.43 4.06 4.28
C TRP A 6 5.22 4.27 3.36
N LEU A 7 4.59 5.44 3.44
CA LEU A 7 3.43 5.78 2.59
C LEU A 7 3.75 5.75 1.08
N ARG A 8 5.01 5.96 0.70
CA ARG A 8 5.44 6.05 -0.71
C ARG A 8 6.25 4.82 -1.17
N ALA A 9 6.57 3.91 -0.27
CA ALA A 9 7.50 2.81 -0.57
C ALA A 9 6.92 1.80 -1.58
N PRO A 10 7.45 1.69 -2.82
CA PRO A 10 6.84 0.87 -3.89
C PRO A 10 7.10 -0.63 -3.69
N GLY A 11 6.42 -1.54 -4.38
CA GLY A 11 6.65 -2.97 -4.15
C GLY A 11 6.03 -3.49 -2.84
N SER A 12 6.47 -4.67 -2.41
CA SER A 12 5.83 -5.44 -1.33
C SER A 12 6.01 -4.82 0.06
N LEU A 13 4.90 -4.56 0.75
CA LEU A 13 4.91 -4.14 2.16
C LEU A 13 5.35 -5.29 3.06
N SER A 14 4.81 -6.49 2.85
CA SER A 14 5.14 -7.70 3.62
C SER A 14 6.63 -8.03 3.56
N ALA A 15 7.23 -7.97 2.36
CA ALA A 15 8.66 -8.22 2.18
C ALA A 15 9.53 -7.21 2.92
N ARG A 16 9.09 -5.94 3.03
CA ARG A 16 9.81 -4.94 3.84
C ARG A 16 9.68 -5.19 5.32
N LEU A 17 8.47 -5.46 5.79
CA LEU A 17 8.22 -5.70 7.22
C LEU A 17 8.99 -6.94 7.69
N ALA A 18 9.06 -7.98 6.86
CA ALA A 18 9.84 -9.20 7.12
C ALA A 18 11.36 -8.97 7.26
N ARG A 19 11.90 -7.82 6.84
CA ARG A 19 13.31 -7.49 7.06
C ARG A 19 13.61 -6.99 8.48
N HIS A 20 12.57 -6.71 9.27
CA HIS A 20 12.69 -6.19 10.64
C HIS A 20 12.41 -7.25 11.71
N GLY A 21 12.20 -8.51 11.31
CA GLY A 21 11.98 -9.63 12.23
C GLY A 21 10.96 -10.65 11.71
N ARG A 22 10.45 -11.48 12.63
CA ARG A 22 9.45 -12.51 12.35
C ARG A 22 8.14 -11.85 11.91
N PHE A 23 7.84 -11.95 10.61
CA PHE A 23 6.65 -11.37 10.01
C PHE A 23 5.47 -12.34 10.04
N GLU A 24 4.31 -11.82 10.45
CA GLU A 24 3.08 -12.61 10.52
C GLU A 24 1.88 -11.83 9.97
N VAL A 25 0.96 -12.56 9.36
CA VAL A 25 -0.35 -12.03 8.96
C VAL A 25 -1.42 -12.64 9.86
N GLN A 26 -2.02 -11.81 10.70
CA GLN A 26 -3.20 -12.18 11.45
C GLN A 26 -4.45 -11.88 10.62
N LEU A 27 -5.13 -12.93 10.15
CA LEU A 27 -6.41 -12.78 9.46
C LEU A 27 -7.50 -12.37 10.46
N LEU A 28 -8.11 -11.21 10.26
CA LEU A 28 -9.23 -10.73 11.07
C LEU A 28 -10.57 -11.15 10.48
N ARG A 29 -10.68 -11.04 9.15
CA ARG A 29 -11.91 -11.31 8.42
C ARG A 29 -11.61 -11.62 6.96
N GLN A 30 -12.30 -12.62 6.41
CA GLN A 30 -12.41 -12.80 4.96
C GLN A 30 -13.84 -13.20 4.64
N ALA A 31 -14.64 -12.27 4.11
CA ALA A 31 -16.07 -12.48 3.97
C ALA A 31 -16.70 -11.65 2.85
N THR A 32 -17.91 -12.03 2.49
CA THR A 32 -18.80 -11.18 1.70
C THR A 32 -19.10 -9.90 2.46
N ALA A 33 -18.83 -8.73 1.87
CA ALA A 33 -19.10 -7.46 2.51
C ALA A 33 -19.30 -6.34 1.50
N LYS A 34 -20.16 -5.36 1.83
CA LYS A 34 -20.39 -4.19 0.96
C LYS A 34 -19.09 -3.39 0.76
N LEU A 35 -18.88 -2.94 -0.47
CA LEU A 35 -17.81 -1.98 -0.77
C LEU A 35 -18.12 -0.62 -0.15
N ARG A 36 -17.10 0.02 0.44
CA ARG A 36 -17.14 1.40 0.92
C ARG A 36 -17.12 2.39 -0.26
N ALA A 37 -17.47 3.66 -0.03
CA ALA A 37 -17.55 4.65 -1.11
C ALA A 37 -16.26 4.76 -1.96
N PRO A 38 -15.05 4.84 -1.38
CA PRO A 38 -13.82 4.87 -2.17
C PRO A 38 -13.58 3.57 -2.94
N GLU A 39 -14.00 2.42 -2.38
CA GLU A 39 -13.87 1.13 -3.05
C GLU A 39 -14.79 1.05 -4.27
N ARG A 40 -16.04 1.55 -4.17
CA ARG A 40 -16.97 1.60 -5.30
C ARG A 40 -16.49 2.53 -6.41
N GLN A 41 -15.87 3.65 -6.06
CA GLN A 41 -15.32 4.58 -7.04
C GLN A 41 -14.22 3.92 -7.89
N GLN A 42 -13.42 3.02 -7.29
CA GLN A 42 -12.26 2.42 -7.97
C GLN A 42 -12.53 1.04 -8.56
N LEU A 43 -13.45 0.26 -7.99
CA LEU A 43 -13.78 -1.09 -8.45
C LEU A 43 -15.06 -1.13 -9.29
N GLY A 44 -15.83 -0.04 -9.32
CA GLY A 44 -17.17 0.01 -9.88
C GLY A 44 -18.26 -0.39 -8.88
N ARG A 45 -19.50 -0.47 -9.37
CA ARG A 45 -20.68 -0.82 -8.55
C ARG A 45 -21.13 -2.25 -8.86
N PRO A 46 -20.70 -3.25 -8.08
CA PRO A 46 -21.21 -4.61 -8.24
C PRO A 46 -22.61 -4.73 -7.65
N ARG A 47 -23.36 -5.76 -8.09
CA ARG A 47 -24.58 -6.20 -7.40
C ARG A 47 -24.27 -6.52 -5.93
N ARG A 48 -25.26 -6.32 -5.04
CA ARG A 48 -25.11 -6.65 -3.60
C ARG A 48 -24.72 -8.13 -3.46
N GLY A 49 -23.84 -8.44 -2.51
CA GLY A 49 -23.38 -9.82 -2.26
C GLY A 49 -22.27 -10.32 -3.19
N CYS A 50 -21.90 -9.57 -4.24
CA CYS A 50 -20.91 -9.99 -5.24
C CYS A 50 -19.48 -9.51 -4.96
N THR A 51 -19.14 -9.24 -3.69
CA THR A 51 -17.85 -8.67 -3.30
C THR A 51 -17.21 -9.46 -2.18
N LEU A 52 -15.88 -9.59 -2.22
CA LEU A 52 -15.08 -10.21 -1.18
C LEU A 52 -14.20 -9.14 -0.56
N VAL A 53 -14.17 -9.14 0.77
CA VAL A 53 -13.30 -8.28 1.58
C VAL A 53 -12.44 -9.17 2.46
N ARG A 54 -11.14 -8.87 2.50
CA ARG A 54 -10.16 -9.47 3.40
C ARG A 54 -9.52 -8.39 4.26
N GLU A 55 -9.55 -8.56 5.57
CA GLU A 55 -9.00 -7.63 6.56
C GLU A 55 -8.00 -8.37 7.44
N VAL A 56 -6.83 -7.76 7.64
CA VAL A 56 -5.70 -8.37 8.35
C VAL A 56 -5.00 -7.34 9.23
N VAL A 57 -4.32 -7.84 10.26
CA VAL A 57 -3.23 -7.12 10.94
C VAL A 57 -1.91 -7.75 10.50
N LEU A 58 -0.93 -6.91 10.17
CA LEU A 58 0.45 -7.33 9.89
C LEU A 58 1.29 -7.09 11.13
N ARG A 59 2.03 -8.12 11.55
CA ARG A 59 2.89 -8.09 12.73
C ARG A 59 4.35 -8.31 12.38
N VAL A 60 5.24 -7.75 13.18
CA VAL A 60 6.68 -8.05 13.20
C VAL A 60 7.09 -8.32 14.63
N ASN A 61 7.66 -9.49 14.91
CA ASN A 61 8.02 -9.92 16.28
C ASN A 61 6.83 -9.83 17.26
N GLY A 62 5.62 -10.19 16.79
CA GLY A 62 4.40 -10.07 17.58
C GLY A 62 3.78 -8.66 17.59
N GLU A 63 4.54 -7.61 17.29
CA GLU A 63 4.05 -6.23 17.33
C GLU A 63 3.15 -5.89 16.13
N PRO A 64 1.91 -5.40 16.36
CA PRO A 64 0.99 -5.04 15.29
C PRO A 64 1.39 -3.68 14.69
N LEU A 65 1.65 -3.65 13.38
CA LEU A 65 2.18 -2.45 12.71
C LEU A 65 1.26 -1.90 11.62
N VAL A 66 0.42 -2.74 11.00
CA VAL A 66 -0.43 -2.31 9.89
C VAL A 66 -1.76 -3.03 9.96
N TRP A 67 -2.86 -2.28 9.87
CA TRP A 67 -4.15 -2.84 9.52
C TRP A 67 -4.36 -2.69 8.01
N ALA A 68 -4.71 -3.77 7.32
CA ALA A 68 -4.90 -3.75 5.87
C ALA A 68 -6.25 -4.33 5.47
N ARG A 69 -6.85 -3.71 4.45
CA ARG A 69 -8.12 -4.11 3.87
C ARG A 69 -8.00 -4.24 2.36
N SER A 70 -8.34 -5.43 1.87
CA SER A 70 -8.36 -5.77 0.45
C SER A 70 -9.80 -6.01 0.00
N SER A 71 -10.19 -5.47 -1.16
CA SER A 71 -11.55 -5.56 -1.69
C SER A 71 -11.54 -5.89 -3.19
N LEU A 72 -12.45 -6.77 -3.63
CA LEU A 72 -12.61 -7.15 -5.04
C LEU A 72 -14.03 -7.67 -5.33
N HIS A 73 -14.34 -7.86 -6.62
CA HIS A 73 -15.58 -8.53 -7.06
C HIS A 73 -15.42 -10.05 -7.05
N LYS A 74 -16.35 -10.78 -6.45
CA LYS A 74 -16.28 -12.25 -6.33
C LYS A 74 -16.16 -12.98 -7.66
N SER A 75 -16.73 -12.45 -8.75
CA SER A 75 -16.60 -13.05 -10.09
C SER A 75 -15.14 -13.24 -10.50
N THR A 76 -14.24 -12.39 -10.01
CA THR A 76 -12.80 -12.47 -10.31
C THR A 76 -12.06 -13.58 -9.55
N LEU A 77 -12.71 -14.20 -8.55
CA LEU A 77 -12.18 -15.35 -7.79
C LEU A 77 -12.30 -16.67 -8.56
N ALA A 78 -13.00 -16.70 -9.69
CA ALA A 78 -12.98 -17.83 -10.62
C ALA A 78 -11.85 -17.73 -11.66
N GLY A 79 -11.05 -16.65 -11.62
CA GLY A 79 -10.00 -16.42 -12.59
C GLY A 79 -8.79 -15.69 -11.99
N PRO A 80 -8.51 -14.43 -12.37
CA PRO A 80 -7.25 -13.76 -12.03
C PRO A 80 -6.91 -13.72 -10.53
N TRP A 81 -7.92 -13.76 -9.66
CA TRP A 81 -7.75 -13.69 -8.21
C TRP A 81 -8.16 -14.99 -7.48
N GLN A 82 -8.21 -16.14 -8.17
CA GLN A 82 -8.62 -17.42 -7.58
C GLN A 82 -7.83 -17.81 -6.33
N ALA A 83 -6.51 -17.59 -6.33
CA ALA A 83 -5.64 -17.87 -5.19
C ALA A 83 -6.02 -17.13 -3.89
N LEU A 84 -6.84 -16.07 -3.97
CA LEU A 84 -7.36 -15.39 -2.78
C LEU A 84 -8.31 -16.26 -1.95
N LYS A 85 -9.00 -17.24 -2.57
CA LYS A 85 -9.95 -18.11 -1.85
C LYS A 85 -9.26 -18.86 -0.71
N GLY A 86 -8.05 -19.37 -0.95
CA GLY A 86 -7.27 -20.16 0.00
C GLY A 86 -6.10 -19.41 0.65
N LEU A 87 -6.01 -18.08 0.51
CA LEU A 87 -4.84 -17.34 0.96
C LEU A 87 -4.64 -17.41 2.49
N GLY A 88 -5.73 -17.47 3.27
CA GLY A 88 -5.65 -17.61 4.72
C GLY A 88 -4.72 -16.58 5.38
N ARG A 89 -3.72 -17.08 6.11
CA ARG A 89 -2.67 -16.30 6.80
C ARG A 89 -1.45 -15.98 5.92
N ARG A 90 -1.50 -16.26 4.62
CA ARG A 90 -0.40 -15.89 3.71
C ARG A 90 -0.46 -14.40 3.34
N PRO A 91 0.69 -13.74 3.16
CA PRO A 91 0.75 -12.39 2.66
C PRO A 91 0.21 -12.31 1.23
N LEU A 92 -0.68 -11.34 1.00
CA LEU A 92 -1.23 -11.06 -0.32
C LEU A 92 -0.14 -10.68 -1.34
N ALA A 93 0.98 -10.14 -0.85
CA ALA A 93 2.12 -9.78 -1.69
C ALA A 93 2.72 -10.98 -2.45
N GLU A 94 2.64 -12.21 -1.91
CA GLU A 94 3.10 -13.41 -2.62
C GLU A 94 2.37 -13.56 -3.94
N LEU A 95 1.03 -13.42 -3.94
CA LEU A 95 0.22 -13.47 -5.15
C LEU A 95 0.52 -12.33 -6.12
N LEU A 96 0.73 -11.12 -5.59
CA LEU A 96 0.76 -9.90 -6.41
C LEU A 96 2.10 -9.62 -7.08
N TYR A 97 3.20 -10.02 -6.46
CA TYR A 97 4.55 -9.73 -6.96
C TYR A 97 5.22 -10.91 -7.63
N GLN A 98 4.67 -12.13 -7.53
CA GLN A 98 5.14 -13.30 -8.28
C GLN A 98 4.63 -13.31 -9.73
N ASP A 99 3.46 -12.71 -10.01
CA ASP A 99 2.93 -12.63 -11.38
C ASP A 99 3.26 -11.28 -12.04
N ARG A 100 4.21 -11.29 -12.98
CA ARG A 100 4.63 -10.10 -13.75
C ARG A 100 3.50 -9.44 -14.57
N ARG A 101 2.40 -10.14 -14.82
CA ARG A 101 1.23 -9.59 -15.54
C ARG A 101 0.31 -8.77 -14.65
N VAL A 102 0.54 -8.77 -13.34
CA VAL A 102 -0.19 -7.93 -12.40
C VAL A 102 0.34 -6.51 -12.49
N GLN A 103 -0.54 -5.59 -12.88
CA GLN A 103 -0.24 -4.16 -12.89
C GLN A 103 -0.73 -3.52 -11.60
N ARG A 104 0.00 -2.53 -11.10
CA ARG A 104 -0.39 -1.77 -9.90
C ARG A 104 -0.45 -0.28 -10.22
N SER A 105 -1.53 0.37 -9.80
CA SER A 105 -1.62 1.83 -9.83
C SER A 105 -0.55 2.48 -8.95
N THR A 106 -0.31 3.77 -9.15
CA THR A 106 0.48 4.58 -8.21
C THR A 106 -0.06 4.44 -6.79
N LEU A 107 0.84 4.43 -5.80
CA LEU A 107 0.46 4.50 -4.39
C LEU A 107 -0.11 5.88 -4.08
N GLN A 108 -1.26 5.90 -3.42
CA GLN A 108 -1.98 7.12 -3.06
C GLN A 108 -2.02 7.25 -1.53
N PRO A 109 -1.11 8.03 -0.93
CA PRO A 109 -1.16 8.38 0.49
C PRO A 109 -2.46 9.09 0.83
N LYS A 110 -2.99 8.83 2.02
CA LYS A 110 -4.22 9.44 2.52
C LYS A 110 -4.21 9.50 4.04
N ARG A 111 -4.79 10.56 4.60
CA ARG A 111 -5.17 10.61 6.00
C ARG A 111 -6.64 10.21 6.17
N LEU A 112 -6.93 9.31 7.10
CA LEU A 112 -8.29 8.96 7.48
C LEU A 112 -8.84 9.96 8.49
N SER A 113 -10.12 10.30 8.37
CA SER A 113 -10.83 11.05 9.42
C SER A 113 -10.88 10.22 10.71
N PRO A 114 -10.56 10.81 11.88
CA PRO A 114 -10.65 10.13 13.18
C PRO A 114 -12.02 9.50 13.45
N CYS A 115 -13.09 10.18 13.01
CA CYS A 115 -14.47 9.75 13.19
C CYS A 115 -15.07 9.13 11.92
N GLY A 116 -14.24 8.73 10.95
CA GLY A 116 -14.70 8.09 9.72
C GLY A 116 -15.14 6.64 9.95
N PRO A 117 -16.07 6.09 9.13
CA PRO A 117 -16.53 4.70 9.27
C PRO A 117 -15.40 3.67 9.09
N THR A 118 -14.41 3.98 8.24
CA THR A 118 -13.23 3.10 8.08
C THR A 118 -12.38 3.08 9.35
N ARG A 119 -12.19 4.23 9.99
CA ARG A 119 -11.38 4.36 11.20
C ARG A 119 -12.07 3.67 12.39
N ARG A 120 -13.38 3.87 12.58
CA ARG A 120 -14.15 3.15 13.62
C ARG A 120 -14.11 1.63 13.45
N HIS A 121 -14.35 1.13 12.24
CA HIS A 121 -14.28 -0.31 11.96
C HIS A 121 -12.89 -0.88 12.24
N MET A 122 -11.84 -0.17 11.81
CA MET A 122 -10.47 -0.56 12.09
C MET A 122 -10.18 -0.58 13.59
N GLN A 123 -10.63 0.44 14.34
CA GLN A 123 -10.43 0.54 15.78
C GLN A 123 -11.02 -0.68 16.51
N GLN A 124 -12.24 -1.08 16.14
CA GLN A 124 -12.92 -2.24 16.70
C GLN A 124 -12.13 -3.53 16.43
N GLN A 125 -11.73 -3.76 15.18
CA GLN A 125 -10.95 -4.95 14.81
C GLN A 125 -9.56 -4.97 15.45
N TRP A 126 -8.92 -3.80 15.57
CA TRP A 126 -7.61 -3.67 16.20
C TRP A 126 -7.68 -4.02 17.68
N LEU A 127 -8.66 -3.47 18.41
CA LEU A 127 -8.88 -3.78 19.82
C LEU A 127 -9.11 -5.27 20.03
N GLN A 128 -9.97 -5.89 19.23
CA GLN A 128 -10.22 -7.34 19.28
C GLN A 128 -8.97 -8.17 18.99
N ALA A 129 -8.12 -7.71 18.08
CA ALA A 129 -6.95 -8.46 17.64
C ALA A 129 -5.73 -8.31 18.55
N THR A 130 -5.61 -7.18 19.26
CA THR A 130 -4.40 -6.77 19.99
C THR A 130 -4.62 -6.64 21.49
N GLY A 131 -5.87 -6.59 21.96
CA GLY A 131 -6.22 -6.33 23.36
C GLY A 131 -6.11 -4.86 23.75
N THR A 132 -5.56 -3.99 22.90
CA THR A 132 -5.36 -2.56 23.18
C THR A 132 -5.98 -1.68 22.09
N PRO A 133 -6.45 -0.47 22.42
CA PRO A 133 -6.97 0.44 21.41
C PRO A 133 -5.84 0.91 20.48
N ALA A 134 -6.10 0.99 19.17
CA ALA A 134 -5.18 1.63 18.25
C ALA A 134 -4.95 3.10 18.66
N PRO A 135 -3.71 3.61 18.61
CA PRO A 135 -3.42 4.97 19.06
C PRO A 135 -4.09 6.00 18.16
N ALA A 136 -4.39 7.17 18.74
CA ALA A 136 -5.01 8.28 18.03
C ALA A 136 -4.21 8.72 16.79
N GLY A 137 -2.87 8.56 16.82
CA GLY A 137 -1.97 8.91 15.71
C GLY A 137 -2.03 8.00 14.48
N MET A 138 -2.71 6.84 14.55
CA MET A 138 -2.76 5.84 13.47
C MET A 138 -3.69 6.25 12.30
N GLN A 139 -3.55 7.47 11.77
CA GLN A 139 -4.48 8.02 10.77
C GLN A 139 -3.97 7.92 9.33
N TRP A 140 -2.70 7.60 9.15
CA TRP A 140 -2.05 7.62 7.84
C TRP A 140 -2.15 6.28 7.16
N ALA A 141 -2.77 6.29 5.99
CA ALA A 141 -2.92 5.14 5.13
C ALA A 141 -2.32 5.41 3.76
N ARG A 142 -2.11 4.35 3.00
CA ARG A 142 -1.97 4.45 1.54
C ARG A 142 -2.87 3.43 0.88
N HIS A 143 -3.16 3.63 -0.39
CA HIS A 143 -3.91 2.67 -1.15
C HIS A 143 -3.43 2.56 -2.59
N SER A 144 -3.75 1.44 -3.22
CA SER A 144 -3.54 1.22 -4.65
C SER A 144 -4.57 0.22 -5.18
N VAL A 145 -4.64 0.13 -6.51
CA VAL A 145 -5.43 -0.87 -7.22
C VAL A 145 -4.48 -1.74 -8.03
N PHE A 146 -4.67 -3.05 -7.91
CA PHE A 146 -4.02 -4.06 -8.72
C PHE A 146 -4.99 -4.52 -9.81
N LYS A 147 -4.48 -4.71 -11.02
CA LYS A 147 -5.23 -5.14 -12.19
C LYS A 147 -4.55 -6.36 -12.82
N ARG A 148 -5.33 -7.40 -13.10
CA ARG A 148 -4.89 -8.59 -13.85
C ARG A 148 -6.01 -9.06 -14.76
N LYS A 149 -5.78 -9.12 -16.08
CA LYS A 149 -6.81 -9.49 -17.08
C LYS A 149 -8.16 -8.76 -16.86
N GLY A 150 -8.10 -7.44 -16.62
CA GLY A 150 -9.30 -6.62 -16.34
C GLY A 150 -9.88 -6.74 -14.92
N ALA A 151 -9.53 -7.76 -14.15
CA ALA A 151 -9.98 -7.92 -12.77
C ALA A 151 -9.25 -6.97 -11.82
N LEU A 152 -10.02 -6.22 -11.04
CA LEU A 152 -9.50 -5.22 -10.10
C LEU A 152 -9.49 -5.74 -8.65
N LEU A 153 -8.44 -5.40 -7.93
CA LEU A 153 -8.24 -5.66 -6.51
C LEU A 153 -7.72 -4.38 -5.85
N ARG A 154 -8.48 -3.85 -4.91
CA ARG A 154 -8.08 -2.68 -4.14
C ARG A 154 -7.42 -3.10 -2.84
N ILE A 155 -6.34 -2.41 -2.45
CA ILE A 155 -5.72 -2.55 -1.13
C ILE A 155 -5.61 -1.17 -0.46
N LEU A 156 -6.02 -1.11 0.81
CA LEU A 156 -5.79 -0.02 1.75
C LEU A 156 -4.92 -0.54 2.89
N GLU A 157 -3.86 0.18 3.22
CA GLU A 157 -2.92 -0.15 4.30
C GLU A 157 -2.86 1.05 5.26
N LEU A 158 -3.26 0.86 6.52
CA LEU A 158 -3.26 1.87 7.58
C LEU A 158 -2.13 1.57 8.57
N PHE A 159 -1.25 2.54 8.79
CA PHE A 159 0.01 2.34 9.48
C PHE A 159 -0.05 2.79 10.94
N HIS A 160 0.40 1.90 11.84
CA HIS A 160 0.73 2.25 13.21
C HIS A 160 1.88 3.28 13.24
N PRO A 161 1.87 4.29 14.14
CA PRO A 161 2.95 5.27 14.23
C PRO A 161 4.33 4.65 14.38
N ASP A 162 4.44 3.55 15.12
CA ASP A 162 5.72 2.87 15.41
C ASP A 162 6.42 2.31 14.18
N VAL A 163 5.69 2.13 13.06
CA VAL A 163 6.33 1.77 11.79
C VAL A 163 7.38 2.82 11.38
N ALA A 164 7.26 4.08 11.82
CA ALA A 164 8.23 5.13 11.54
C ALA A 164 9.62 4.89 12.18
N ALA A 165 9.67 4.11 13.27
CA ALA A 165 10.92 3.66 13.87
C ALA A 165 11.67 2.70 12.93
N LEU A 166 10.95 1.95 12.10
CA LEU A 166 11.52 1.02 11.12
C LEU A 166 11.92 1.73 9.81
N ALA A 167 12.93 1.19 9.13
CA ALA A 167 13.38 1.67 7.82
C ALA A 167 12.68 0.92 6.67
N PRO A 168 11.90 1.59 5.79
CA PRO A 168 11.31 0.92 4.62
C PRO A 168 12.35 0.52 3.57
N TYR A 169 13.57 1.06 3.68
CA TYR A 169 14.72 0.74 2.85
C TYR A 169 15.95 0.61 3.76
N PRO A 170 16.34 -0.60 4.18
CA PRO A 170 17.63 -0.78 4.84
C PRO A 170 18.75 -0.43 3.85
N GLY A 171 19.60 0.53 4.21
CA GLY A 171 20.74 0.99 3.39
C GLY A 171 20.63 2.42 2.84
N THR A 172 19.47 3.08 2.89
CA THR A 172 19.40 4.51 2.53
C THR A 172 19.82 5.38 3.72
N ARG A 173 21.13 5.70 3.78
CA ARG A 173 21.59 6.85 4.58
C ARG A 173 20.80 8.07 4.10
N ARG A 174 20.27 8.88 5.03
CA ARG A 174 19.83 10.24 4.69
C ARG A 174 21.03 10.94 4.02
N PRO A 175 20.88 11.62 2.88
CA PRO A 175 21.90 12.59 2.50
C PRO A 175 21.97 13.62 3.62
N THR A 176 23.10 13.69 4.30
CA THR A 176 23.38 14.76 5.25
C THR A 176 23.40 16.08 4.48
N LEU A 177 22.85 17.14 5.09
CA LEU A 177 22.76 18.50 4.54
C LEU A 177 24.09 19.04 3.96
N LYS A 178 25.23 18.46 4.32
CA LYS A 178 26.54 18.77 3.73
C LYS A 178 26.70 18.39 2.26
N THR A 179 25.87 17.50 1.70
CA THR A 179 26.01 17.06 0.29
C THR A 179 25.28 17.97 -0.71
N LEU A 180 24.48 18.93 -0.23
CA LEU A 180 23.80 19.93 -1.07
C LEU A 180 24.61 21.24 -1.24
N ALA A 181 25.79 21.33 -0.64
CA ALA A 181 26.62 22.55 -0.65
C ALA A 181 27.78 22.52 -1.65
N CYS A 182 27.88 21.52 -2.52
CA CYS A 182 28.89 21.47 -3.58
C CYS A 182 28.28 20.99 -4.89
N ALA A 183 27.55 21.88 -5.55
CA ALA A 183 27.43 21.87 -7.01
C ALA A 183 27.97 23.22 -7.50
N PRO A 184 28.99 23.26 -8.36
CA PRO A 184 29.52 24.52 -8.88
C PRO A 184 28.46 25.17 -9.78
N THR A 185 28.27 26.47 -9.60
CA THR A 185 27.43 27.34 -10.44
C THR A 185 28.01 27.42 -11.85
N GLY A 186 27.61 26.47 -12.70
CA GLY A 186 27.87 26.51 -14.14
C GLY A 186 26.93 27.48 -14.83
N ARG A 187 27.49 28.57 -15.35
CA ARG A 187 26.83 29.57 -16.20
C ARG A 187 26.28 28.90 -17.47
N LEU A 188 24.99 29.12 -17.77
CA LEU A 188 24.35 28.66 -19.00
C LEU A 188 24.83 29.55 -20.17
N HIS A 189 25.57 28.98 -21.11
CA HIS A 189 25.78 29.55 -22.44
C HIS A 189 24.59 29.18 -23.34
N HIS A 190 23.93 30.18 -23.90
CA HIS A 190 22.97 30.00 -25.00
C HIS A 190 23.73 29.77 -26.32
N PRO A 191 23.40 28.74 -27.12
CA PRO A 191 23.83 28.67 -28.51
C PRO A 191 22.80 29.34 -29.43
N GLN A 192 23.28 30.27 -30.26
CA GLN A 192 22.56 30.87 -31.37
C GLN A 192 22.55 29.91 -32.57
N TRP A 193 21.40 29.74 -33.22
CA TRP A 193 21.26 28.98 -34.47
C TRP A 193 21.54 29.90 -35.67
N GLY A 194 22.46 29.50 -36.56
CA GLY A 194 22.68 30.10 -37.88
C GLY A 194 22.13 29.19 -39.01
N PRO A 195 21.74 29.75 -40.18
CA PRO A 195 20.99 29.00 -41.19
C PRO A 195 21.85 28.10 -42.07
N ALA A 196 21.23 27.00 -42.52
CA ALA A 196 21.79 25.91 -43.30
C ALA A 196 22.14 26.29 -44.76
N ARG A 197 23.25 25.75 -45.29
CA ARG A 197 23.55 25.72 -46.73
C ARG A 197 23.16 24.36 -47.31
N ALA A 198 22.50 24.39 -48.47
CA ALA A 198 22.14 23.21 -49.26
C ALA A 198 23.33 22.72 -50.13
N PRO A 199 23.43 21.41 -50.43
CA PRO A 199 24.47 20.88 -51.31
C PRO A 199 24.06 20.93 -52.79
N ARG A 200 25.07 20.97 -53.67
CA ARG A 200 24.97 20.64 -55.10
C ARG A 200 25.20 19.15 -55.30
#